data_AF-A0A632W5M9-F1
#
_entry.id   AF-A0A632W5M9-F1
#
_cell.length_a   1.000
_cell.length_b   1.000
_cell.length_c   1.000
_cell.angle_alpha   90.00
_cell.angle_beta   90.00
_cell.angle_gamma   90.00
#
_symmetry.space_group_name_H-M   'P 1'
#
loop_
_entity.id
_entity.type
_entity.pdbx_description
1 polymer ?
#
loop_
_entity_poly.entity_id
_entity_poly.type
_entity_poly.pdbx_seq_one_letter_code
_entity_poly.pdbx_strand_id
1 'polypeptide(L)'
;MSVIKIYTKRICSAAFIIILLVQSCLAVDPRNVLASVIYQLQTGTLMQNWYGPNLWQVMYQQTNGSGIYPQLRMLGPVQQVTLLESQGFPQGNVFKLRANHQAGTSDWVLGIGNFSNQIDYAFFNIGNTGNPLPPLPNPTPTPTDKPPTPSTPDADSCQLYPDLC
;
A
#
# COMPACT_ATOMS: atom_id res chain seq x y z
N MET A 1 46.14 -7.38 -39.03
CA MET A 1 46.14 -6.52 -37.84
C MET A 1 45.48 -5.20 -38.23
N SER A 2 44.22 -4.98 -37.86
CA SER A 2 43.51 -3.72 -38.15
C SER A 2 43.42 -2.89 -36.88
N VAL A 3 44.02 -1.69 -36.91
CA VAL A 3 43.91 -0.66 -35.89
C VAL A 3 43.05 0.46 -36.48
N ILE A 4 41.84 0.64 -35.95
CA ILE A 4 40.94 1.75 -36.30
C ILE A 4 41.25 2.92 -35.38
N LYS A 5 41.71 4.04 -35.96
CA LYS A 5 41.88 5.33 -35.27
C LYS A 5 40.62 6.19 -35.41
N ILE A 6 40.26 6.79 -34.28
CA ILE A 6 39.10 7.60 -33.89
C ILE A 6 38.98 8.90 -34.69
N TYR A 7 37.76 9.38 -34.98
CA TYR A 7 37.48 10.82 -35.03
C TYR A 7 36.09 11.20 -34.48
N THR A 8 36.14 12.04 -33.45
CA THR A 8 35.08 12.77 -32.76
C THR A 8 34.32 13.72 -33.68
N LYS A 9 32.98 13.74 -33.60
CA LYS A 9 32.18 14.89 -34.07
C LYS A 9 30.99 15.13 -33.14
N ARG A 10 31.11 16.17 -32.31
CA ARG A 10 29.97 16.76 -31.59
C ARG A 10 29.11 17.51 -32.60
N ILE A 11 27.83 17.16 -32.72
CA ILE A 11 26.81 18.01 -33.34
C ILE A 11 25.62 18.02 -32.39
N CYS A 12 25.51 19.09 -31.60
CA CYS A 12 24.24 19.51 -31.03
C CYS A 12 23.44 20.18 -32.15
N SER A 13 22.23 19.70 -32.45
CA SER A 13 21.11 20.57 -32.85
C SER A 13 19.81 19.77 -32.84
N ALA A 14 18.80 20.43 -32.26
CA ALA A 14 17.51 19.92 -31.85
C ALA A 14 16.66 19.33 -32.96
N ALA A 15 16.06 18.17 -32.70
CA ALA A 15 14.80 17.75 -33.29
C ALA A 15 13.96 17.08 -32.21
N PHE A 16 12.84 17.73 -31.95
CA PHE A 16 11.84 17.47 -30.92
C PHE A 16 11.11 16.16 -31.25
N ILE A 17 11.47 15.04 -30.61
CA ILE A 17 10.62 13.85 -30.52
C ILE A 17 10.65 13.39 -29.06
N ILE A 18 9.61 13.83 -28.34
CA ILE A 18 8.92 13.16 -27.24
C ILE A 18 9.69 11.93 -26.73
N ILE A 19 10.66 12.15 -25.84
CA ILE A 19 10.98 11.15 -24.83
C ILE A 19 9.83 11.27 -23.84
N LEU A 20 8.74 10.57 -24.16
CA LEU A 20 7.76 10.18 -23.15
C LEU A 20 8.59 9.57 -22.03
N LEU A 21 8.59 10.27 -20.90
CA LEU A 21 9.04 9.77 -19.63
C LEU A 21 8.34 8.42 -19.42
N VAL A 22 9.00 7.35 -19.83
CA VAL A 22 8.79 6.04 -19.24
C VAL A 22 9.38 6.16 -17.84
N GLN A 23 8.68 6.87 -16.96
CA GLN A 23 8.75 6.60 -15.55
C GLN A 23 8.17 5.21 -15.40
N SER A 24 9.01 4.21 -15.66
CA SER A 24 8.87 2.94 -14.97
C SER A 24 9.01 3.30 -13.50
N CYS A 25 7.91 3.65 -12.84
CA CYS A 25 7.82 3.43 -11.41
C CYS A 25 8.10 1.94 -11.26
N LEU A 26 9.35 1.59 -10.91
CA LEU A 26 9.69 0.22 -10.60
C LEU A 26 8.76 -0.15 -9.45
N ALA A 27 7.71 -0.90 -9.76
CA ALA A 27 6.78 -1.39 -8.77
C ALA A 27 7.64 -2.12 -7.73
N VAL A 28 7.71 -1.56 -6.52
CA VAL A 28 8.53 -2.12 -5.46
C VAL A 28 8.02 -3.52 -5.20
N ASP A 29 8.87 -4.53 -5.40
CA ASP A 29 8.47 -5.92 -5.21
C ASP A 29 8.11 -6.13 -3.73
N PRO A 30 6.84 -6.45 -3.40
CA PRO A 30 6.39 -6.57 -2.02
C PRO A 30 7.13 -7.68 -1.26
N ARG A 31 7.73 -8.64 -1.97
CA ARG A 31 8.55 -9.71 -1.38
C ARG A 31 9.82 -9.15 -0.73
N ASN A 32 10.49 -8.22 -1.41
CA ASN A 32 11.71 -7.59 -0.92
C ASN A 32 11.43 -6.62 0.23
N VAL A 33 10.29 -5.90 0.15
CA VAL A 33 9.81 -5.06 1.24
C VAL A 33 9.57 -5.90 2.48
N LEU A 34 8.83 -7.00 2.35
CA LEU A 34 8.54 -7.86 3.49
C LEU A 34 9.82 -8.47 4.09
N ALA A 35 10.76 -8.95 3.27
CA ALA A 35 12.03 -9.48 3.79
C ALA A 35 12.78 -8.43 4.64
N SER A 36 12.76 -7.17 4.20
CA SER A 36 13.39 -6.05 4.91
C SER A 36 12.62 -5.69 6.19
N VAL A 37 11.29 -5.69 6.17
CA VAL A 37 10.45 -5.50 7.36
C VAL A 37 10.75 -6.57 8.39
N ILE A 38 10.72 -7.85 8.00
CA ILE A 38 11.01 -8.96 8.91
C ILE A 38 12.39 -8.80 9.54
N TYR A 39 13.41 -8.46 8.74
CA TYR A 39 14.75 -8.20 9.26
C TYR A 39 14.74 -7.11 10.34
N GLN A 40 14.13 -5.96 10.08
CA GLN A 40 14.03 -4.87 11.05
C GLN A 40 13.33 -5.31 12.35
N LEU A 41 12.26 -6.11 12.23
CA LEU A 41 11.49 -6.63 13.37
C LEU A 41 12.20 -7.76 14.13
N GLN A 42 13.16 -8.43 13.51
CA GLN A 42 14.01 -9.43 14.15
C GLN A 42 15.19 -8.78 14.89
N THR A 43 15.78 -7.72 14.33
CA THR A 43 16.98 -7.06 14.88
C THR A 43 16.67 -5.88 15.78
N GLY A 44 15.48 -5.28 15.67
CA GLY A 44 15.11 -4.03 16.34
C GLY A 44 15.61 -2.78 15.62
N THR A 45 16.13 -2.89 14.39
CA THR A 45 16.63 -1.74 13.61
C THR A 45 15.54 -1.13 12.75
N LEU A 46 14.40 -0.75 13.34
CA LEU A 46 13.31 -0.17 12.56
C LEU A 46 13.65 1.20 12.01
N MET A 47 13.24 1.43 10.77
CA MET A 47 13.33 2.72 10.10
C MET A 47 11.97 3.42 10.18
N GLN A 48 11.85 4.45 11.03
CA GLN A 48 10.56 5.11 11.27
C GLN A 48 9.89 5.64 9.99
N ASN A 49 10.67 6.10 9.01
CA ASN A 49 10.17 6.62 7.74
C ASN A 49 9.56 5.55 6.81
N TRP A 50 9.67 4.25 7.13
CA TRP A 50 9.05 3.16 6.37
C TRP A 50 7.60 2.89 6.79
N TYR A 51 7.21 3.32 7.98
CA TYR A 51 5.93 2.94 8.58
C TYR A 51 5.05 4.16 8.75
N GLY A 52 3.76 3.99 8.44
CA GLY A 52 2.75 4.99 8.75
C GLY A 52 2.70 5.27 10.25
N PRO A 53 2.34 6.50 10.67
CA PRO A 53 2.42 6.92 12.07
C PRO A 53 1.62 6.02 13.02
N ASN A 54 0.45 5.55 12.58
CA ASN A 54 -0.40 4.65 13.36
C ASN A 54 0.26 3.27 13.54
N LEU A 55 0.77 2.68 12.45
CA LEU A 55 1.45 1.38 12.53
C LEU A 55 2.70 1.46 13.39
N TRP A 56 3.49 2.52 13.24
CA TRP A 56 4.67 2.77 14.06
C TRP A 56 4.35 2.75 15.56
N GLN A 57 3.32 3.50 15.97
CA GLN A 57 2.90 3.55 17.38
C GLN A 57 2.43 2.18 17.88
N VAL A 58 1.65 1.44 17.09
CA VAL A 58 1.18 0.10 17.45
C VAL A 58 2.36 -0.85 17.64
N MET A 59 3.33 -0.87 16.71
CA MET A 59 4.51 -1.73 16.83
C MET A 59 5.36 -1.36 18.05
N TYR A 60 5.53 -0.06 18.30
CA TYR A 60 6.26 0.42 19.47
C TYR A 60 5.61 -0.07 20.77
N GLN A 61 4.28 0.02 20.88
CA GLN A 61 3.56 -0.48 22.06
C GLN A 61 3.65 -2.01 22.20
N GLN A 62 3.42 -2.76 21.12
CA GLN A 62 3.46 -4.23 21.13
C GLN A 62 4.83 -4.79 21.54
N THR A 63 5.90 -4.08 21.20
CA THR A 63 7.28 -4.50 21.48
C THR A 63 7.88 -3.82 22.70
N ASN A 64 7.08 -3.08 23.47
CA ASN A 64 7.52 -2.25 24.61
C ASN A 64 8.72 -1.34 24.25
N GLY A 65 8.68 -0.76 23.05
CA GLY A 65 9.71 0.13 22.50
C GLY A 65 10.94 -0.56 21.92
N SER A 66 11.08 -1.88 22.06
CA SER A 66 12.25 -2.60 21.55
C SER A 66 12.26 -2.74 20.02
N GLY A 67 11.09 -2.68 19.39
CA GLY A 67 10.95 -2.96 17.96
C GLY A 67 11.13 -4.43 17.58
N ILE A 68 11.38 -5.30 18.58
CA ILE A 68 11.71 -6.69 18.37
C ILE A 68 10.48 -7.54 18.61
N TYR A 69 10.18 -8.42 17.68
CA TYR A 69 9.16 -9.46 17.82
C TYR A 69 9.85 -10.81 18.09
N PRO A 70 9.90 -11.29 19.36
CA PRO A 70 10.70 -12.46 19.73
C PRO A 70 10.35 -13.72 18.95
N GLN A 71 9.05 -13.97 18.72
CA GLN A 71 8.59 -15.08 17.90
C GLN A 71 9.11 -15.03 16.45
N LEU A 72 9.26 -13.84 15.85
CA LEU A 72 9.88 -13.72 14.53
C LEU A 72 11.38 -13.97 14.58
N ARG A 73 12.07 -13.48 15.62
CA ARG A 73 13.50 -13.74 15.81
C ARG A 73 13.80 -15.23 15.95
N MET A 74 12.95 -15.97 16.66
CA MET A 74 13.10 -17.41 16.85
C MET A 74 12.99 -18.21 15.54
N LEU A 75 12.28 -17.71 14.53
CA LEU A 75 12.22 -18.36 13.21
C LEU A 75 13.55 -18.27 12.44
N GLY A 76 14.45 -17.37 12.82
CA GLY A 76 15.70 -17.15 12.12
C GLY A 76 15.54 -16.38 10.79
N PRO A 77 16.61 -16.25 10.00
CA PRO A 77 16.60 -15.44 8.79
C PRO A 77 15.59 -15.96 7.77
N VAL A 78 15.01 -15.03 7.00
CA VAL A 78 14.13 -15.35 5.87
C VAL A 78 14.96 -15.95 4.75
N GLN A 79 14.52 -17.10 4.23
CA GLN A 79 15.13 -17.78 3.08
C GLN A 79 14.39 -17.44 1.78
N GLN A 80 13.07 -17.32 1.84
CA GLN A 80 12.23 -17.04 0.69
C GLN A 80 10.95 -16.34 1.10
N VAL A 81 10.48 -15.41 0.26
CA VAL A 81 9.14 -14.80 0.39
C VAL A 81 8.32 -15.13 -0.86
N THR A 82 7.10 -15.60 -0.65
CA THR A 82 6.14 -15.93 -1.70
C THR A 82 4.95 -14.98 -1.62
N LEU A 83 4.60 -14.35 -2.74
CA LEU A 83 3.35 -13.59 -2.86
C LEU A 83 2.21 -14.57 -3.10
N LEU A 84 1.21 -14.56 -2.24
CA LEU A 84 0.04 -15.44 -2.32
C LEU A 84 -1.14 -14.76 -3.00
N GLU A 85 -1.39 -13.50 -2.64
CA GLU A 85 -2.52 -12.71 -3.14
C GLU A 85 -2.17 -11.22 -3.12
N SER A 86 -2.78 -10.44 -4.01
CA SER A 86 -2.66 -8.99 -4.04
C SER A 86 -4.02 -8.36 -4.36
N GLN A 87 -4.34 -7.27 -3.68
CA GLN A 87 -5.56 -6.51 -3.90
C GLN A 87 -5.25 -5.02 -3.83
N GLY A 88 -5.64 -4.29 -4.87
CA GLY A 88 -5.53 -2.84 -4.90
C GLY A 88 -6.71 -2.16 -4.21
N PHE A 89 -6.43 -1.15 -3.39
CA PHE A 89 -7.40 -0.23 -2.83
C PHE A 89 -7.07 1.20 -3.29
N PRO A 90 -8.03 2.14 -3.28
CA PRO A 90 -7.74 3.55 -3.58
C PRO A 90 -6.61 4.13 -2.72
N GLN A 91 -6.49 3.65 -1.48
CA GLN A 91 -5.55 4.17 -0.49
C GLN A 91 -4.15 3.54 -0.61
N GLY A 92 -4.04 2.37 -1.25
CA GLY A 92 -2.82 1.58 -1.28
C GLY A 92 -3.05 0.15 -1.74
N ASN A 93 -1.97 -0.59 -1.99
CA ASN A 93 -2.06 -2.02 -2.32
C ASN A 93 -1.88 -2.86 -1.06
N VAL A 94 -2.69 -3.91 -0.91
CA VAL A 94 -2.57 -4.91 0.16
C VAL A 94 -2.13 -6.24 -0.44
N PHE A 95 -1.19 -6.90 0.22
CA PHE A 95 -0.54 -8.12 -0.24
C PHE A 95 -0.64 -9.19 0.85
N LYS A 96 -1.00 -10.42 0.47
CA LYS A 96 -0.76 -11.61 1.30
C LYS A 96 0.55 -12.25 0.88
N LEU A 97 1.43 -12.44 1.84
CA LEU A 97 2.74 -13.04 1.60
C LEU A 97 3.01 -14.15 2.61
N ARG A 98 3.83 -15.11 2.21
CA ARG A 98 4.42 -16.12 3.09
C ARG A 98 5.92 -15.96 3.12
N ALA A 99 6.49 -15.81 4.30
CA ALA A 99 7.93 -15.90 4.50
C ALA A 99 8.29 -17.29 5.03
N ASN A 100 9.17 -17.98 4.30
CA ASN A 100 9.83 -19.20 4.75
C ASN A 100 11.15 -18.80 5.42
N HIS A 101 11.30 -19.18 6.68
CA HIS A 101 12.49 -18.95 7.48
C HIS A 101 13.22 -20.27 7.72
N GLN A 102 14.43 -20.20 8.27
CA GLN A 102 15.21 -21.38 8.64
C GLN A 102 14.45 -22.33 9.60
N ALA A 103 13.68 -21.81 10.55
CA ALA A 103 13.02 -22.60 11.60
C ALA A 103 11.48 -22.57 11.52
N GLY A 104 10.89 -22.24 10.38
CA GLY A 104 9.44 -22.28 10.17
C GLY A 104 8.93 -21.25 9.18
N THR A 105 7.64 -20.92 9.25
CA THR A 105 6.99 -19.97 8.34
C THR A 105 6.29 -18.85 9.11
N SER A 106 6.12 -17.71 8.45
CA SER A 106 5.20 -16.66 8.87
C SER A 106 4.33 -16.19 7.71
N ASP A 107 3.03 -16.05 7.95
CA ASP A 107 2.04 -15.54 7.00
C ASP A 107 1.74 -14.09 7.31
N TRP A 108 1.80 -13.23 6.29
CA TRP A 108 1.72 -11.78 6.40
C TRP A 108 0.60 -11.21 5.54
N VAL A 109 -0.03 -10.16 6.07
CA VAL A 109 -0.82 -9.21 5.30
C VAL A 109 -0.14 -7.85 5.42
N LEU A 110 0.30 -7.30 4.28
CA LEU A 110 1.07 -6.06 4.21
C LEU A 110 0.35 -5.04 3.33
N GLY A 111 0.05 -3.86 3.85
CA GLY A 111 -0.55 -2.73 3.12
C GLY A 111 0.46 -1.61 2.92
N ILE A 112 0.64 -1.20 1.66
CA ILE A 112 1.53 -0.11 1.26
C ILE A 112 0.70 1.03 0.67
N GLY A 113 0.76 2.20 1.29
CA GLY A 113 0.00 3.39 0.89
C GLY A 113 0.48 3.98 -0.43
N ASN A 114 -0.44 4.34 -1.33
CA ASN A 114 -0.09 4.90 -2.64
C ASN A 114 0.46 6.32 -2.57
N PHE A 115 0.10 7.09 -1.54
CA PHE A 115 0.51 8.49 -1.38
C PHE A 115 1.77 8.65 -0.54
N SER A 116 1.92 7.83 0.50
CA SER A 116 3.03 7.86 1.44
C SER A 116 4.21 6.97 0.99
N ASN A 117 3.95 5.94 0.17
CA ASN A 117 4.86 4.80 -0.05
C ASN A 117 5.35 4.16 1.26
N GLN A 118 4.58 4.33 2.34
CA GLN A 118 4.84 3.74 3.65
C GLN A 118 4.00 2.48 3.84
N ILE A 119 4.45 1.65 4.76
CA ILE A 119 3.69 0.51 5.24
C ILE A 119 2.69 1.05 6.25
N ASP A 120 1.42 1.08 5.86
CA ASP A 120 0.32 1.60 6.69
C ASP A 120 -0.42 0.48 7.42
N TYR A 121 -0.23 -0.76 6.97
CA TYR A 121 -0.82 -1.94 7.58
C TYR A 121 0.17 -3.12 7.56
N ALA A 122 0.33 -3.78 8.69
CA ALA A 122 1.06 -5.04 8.76
C ALA A 122 0.42 -5.94 9.83
N PHE A 123 0.14 -7.17 9.45
CA PHE A 123 -0.35 -8.21 10.35
C PHE A 123 0.32 -9.52 9.99
N PHE A 124 0.69 -10.32 11.00
CA PHE A 124 1.29 -11.61 10.76
C PHE A 124 0.88 -12.66 11.78
N ASN A 125 1.03 -13.91 11.36
CA ASN A 125 0.93 -15.09 12.23
C ASN A 125 2.13 -16.00 11.97
N ILE A 126 2.52 -16.76 13.00
CA ILE A 126 3.57 -17.78 12.90
C ILE A 126 2.91 -19.11 12.54
N GLY A 127 3.54 -19.87 11.65
CA GLY A 127 2.96 -21.08 11.07
C GLY A 127 2.25 -20.80 9.75
N ASN A 128 1.41 -21.75 9.33
CA ASN A 128 0.66 -21.71 8.08
C ASN A 128 -0.83 -21.52 8.41
N THR A 129 -1.23 -20.29 8.73
CA THR A 129 -2.57 -19.98 9.24
C THR A 129 -3.50 -19.32 8.22
N GLY A 130 -3.03 -19.01 7.00
CA GLY A 130 -3.89 -18.52 5.93
C GLY A 130 -4.71 -17.28 6.33
N ASN A 131 -4.04 -16.14 6.54
CA ASN A 131 -4.72 -14.90 6.92
C ASN A 131 -5.64 -14.42 5.79
N PRO A 132 -6.87 -13.95 6.05
CA PRO A 132 -7.73 -13.33 5.04
C PRO A 132 -7.25 -11.91 4.68
N LEU A 133 -7.54 -11.47 3.45
CA LEU A 133 -7.29 -10.09 3.04
C LEU A 133 -8.42 -9.26 3.68
N PRO A 134 -8.16 -7.99 4.05
CA PRO A 134 -9.25 -7.11 4.44
C PRO A 134 -10.26 -7.00 3.28
N PRO A 135 -11.57 -7.00 3.57
CA PRO A 135 -12.58 -6.87 2.53
C PRO A 135 -12.39 -5.53 1.80
N LEU A 136 -12.62 -5.54 0.48
CA LEU A 136 -12.71 -4.29 -0.27
C LEU A 136 -13.89 -3.49 0.31
N PRO A 137 -13.76 -2.19 0.60
CA PRO A 137 -14.93 -1.39 0.97
C PRO A 137 -15.99 -1.56 -0.11
N ASN A 138 -17.17 -2.02 0.30
CA ASN A 138 -18.30 -2.12 -0.60
C ASN A 138 -18.55 -0.72 -1.17
N PRO A 139 -18.74 -0.53 -2.49
CA PRO A 139 -19.17 0.76 -2.99
C PRO A 139 -20.45 1.13 -2.24
N THR A 140 -20.40 2.23 -1.48
CA THR A 140 -21.61 2.82 -0.90
C THR A 140 -22.60 2.96 -2.04
N PRO A 141 -23.84 2.43 -1.93
CA PRO A 141 -24.83 2.64 -2.97
C PRO A 141 -24.92 4.15 -3.22
N THR A 142 -24.66 4.56 -4.46
CA THR A 142 -24.90 5.94 -4.88
C THR A 142 -26.33 6.29 -4.45
N PRO A 143 -26.55 7.36 -3.66
CA PRO A 143 -27.88 7.82 -3.36
C PRO A 143 -28.62 7.97 -4.68
N THR A 144 -29.66 7.17 -4.88
CA THR A 144 -30.59 7.43 -5.98
C THR A 144 -31.34 8.67 -5.54
N ASP A 145 -30.88 9.84 -5.97
CA ASP A 145 -31.65 11.07 -5.93
C ASP A 145 -32.89 10.83 -6.80
N LYS A 146 -33.94 10.25 -6.20
CA LYS A 146 -35.29 10.45 -6.68
C LYS A 146 -35.73 11.77 -6.04
N PRO A 147 -35.91 12.85 -6.82
CA PRO A 147 -36.50 14.08 -6.29
C PRO A 147 -37.83 13.73 -5.62
N PRO A 148 -38.12 14.25 -4.41
CA PRO A 148 -39.45 14.09 -3.84
C PRO A 148 -40.46 14.69 -4.83
N THR A 149 -41.46 13.91 -5.21
CA THR A 149 -42.62 14.40 -5.93
C THR A 149 -43.23 15.55 -5.10
N PRO A 150 -43.46 16.75 -5.65
CA PRO A 150 -44.04 17.85 -4.88
C PRO A 150 -45.41 17.44 -4.35
N SER A 151 -45.55 17.40 -3.02
CA SER A 151 -46.85 17.37 -2.36
C SER A 151 -47.50 18.75 -2.49
N THR A 152 -48.79 18.77 -2.84
CA THR A 152 -49.63 19.96 -2.98
C THR A 152 -49.46 20.90 -1.77
N PRO A 153 -49.28 22.22 -1.97
CA PRO A 153 -49.13 23.16 -0.85
C PRO A 153 -50.36 23.16 0.06
N ASP A 154 -50.14 23.02 1.37
CA ASP A 154 -51.19 23.20 2.37
C ASP A 154 -51.71 24.65 2.32
N ALA A 155 -53.02 24.83 2.54
CA ALA A 155 -53.72 26.11 2.39
C ALA A 155 -53.12 27.29 3.20
N ASP A 156 -52.39 26.98 4.28
CA ASP A 156 -51.70 27.97 5.11
C ASP A 156 -50.43 28.53 4.43
N SER A 157 -49.84 27.80 3.47
CA SER A 157 -48.65 28.25 2.72
C SER A 157 -48.98 29.37 1.74
N CYS A 158 -50.22 29.40 1.22
CA CYS A 158 -50.71 30.47 0.33
C CYS A 158 -51.03 31.78 1.06
N GLN A 159 -51.14 31.76 2.39
CA GLN A 159 -51.25 33.00 3.17
C GLN A 159 -49.90 33.69 3.36
N LEU A 160 -48.81 32.93 3.46
CA LEU A 160 -47.47 33.50 3.64
C LEU A 160 -46.84 33.98 2.33
N TYR A 161 -47.15 33.31 1.22
CA TYR A 161 -46.59 33.64 -0.10
C TYR A 161 -47.69 33.63 -1.18
N PRO A 162 -48.53 34.67 -1.22
CA PRO A 162 -49.69 34.72 -2.13
C PRO A 162 -49.32 34.78 -3.62
N ASP A 163 -48.07 35.11 -3.96
CA ASP A 163 -47.59 35.16 -5.35
C ASP A 163 -47.14 33.79 -5.89
N LEU A 164 -47.08 32.76 -5.04
CA LEU A 164 -46.63 31.40 -5.37
C LEU A 164 -47.76 30.36 -5.32
N CYS A 165 -48.96 30.82 -5.02
CA CYS A 165 -50.23 30.18 -5.33
C CYS A 165 -50.91 31.01 -6.44
#